data_AF-A0A376GT27-F1
#
_entry.id   AF-A0A376GT27-F1
#
_cell.length_a   1.000
_cell.length_b   1.000
_cell.length_c   1.000
_cell.angle_alpha   90.00
_cell.angle_beta   90.00
_cell.angle_gamma   90.00
#
_symmetry.space_group_name_H-M   'P 1'
#
loop_
_entity.id
_entity.type
_entity.pdbx_description
1 polymer ?
#
loop_
_entity_poly.entity_id
_entity_poly.type
_entity_poly.pdbx_seq_one_letter_code
_entity_poly.pdbx_strand_id
1 'polypeptide(L)'
;MPEYTDLTASAAIVNAFITKYNQLKSTYPEAVIELCDDQGHQITEVKKINSELIELIIDDSQGPRFRYIHPSQFDLTFTVKQ
;
A
#
# COMPACT_ATOMS: atom_id res chain seq x y z
N MET A 1 -10.59 -2.06 22.74
CA MET A 1 -10.90 -2.30 21.31
C MET A 1 -10.86 -0.95 20.63
N PRO A 2 -10.07 -0.74 19.56
CA PRO A 2 -10.25 0.47 18.77
C PRO A 2 -11.60 0.37 18.05
N GLU A 3 -12.42 1.40 18.18
CA GLU A 3 -13.66 1.55 17.42
C GLU A 3 -13.27 1.88 15.98
N TYR A 4 -13.49 0.94 15.05
CA TYR A 4 -13.35 1.18 13.62
C TYR A 4 -14.44 2.18 13.20
N THR A 5 -14.11 3.45 13.33
CA THR A 5 -15.01 4.57 13.05
C THR A 5 -15.10 4.72 11.53
N ASP A 6 -16.28 4.34 11.01
CA ASP A 6 -16.79 4.61 9.66
C ASP A 6 -16.16 3.82 8.49
N LEU A 7 -16.85 2.73 8.09
CA LEU A 7 -16.57 1.93 6.88
C LEU A 7 -16.38 2.78 5.61
N THR A 8 -17.08 3.91 5.55
CA THR A 8 -17.03 4.87 4.44
C THR A 8 -15.64 5.50 4.33
N ALA A 9 -15.01 5.81 5.48
CA ALA A 9 -13.68 6.41 5.53
C ALA A 9 -12.61 5.41 5.10
N SER A 10 -12.67 4.16 5.59
CA SER A 10 -11.73 3.10 5.19
C SER A 10 -11.77 2.85 3.68
N ALA A 11 -12.96 2.74 3.09
CA ALA A 11 -13.11 2.53 1.65
C ALA A 11 -12.52 3.68 0.83
N ALA A 12 -12.74 4.92 1.26
CA ALA A 12 -12.20 6.11 0.61
C ALA A 12 -10.66 6.14 0.66
N ILE A 13 -10.07 5.80 1.81
CA ILE A 13 -8.61 5.75 1.99
C ILE A 13 -7.99 4.66 1.10
N VAL A 14 -8.53 3.44 1.09
CA VAL A 14 -8.05 2.36 0.21
C VAL A 14 -8.11 2.79 -1.25
N ASN A 15 -9.24 3.35 -1.69
CA ASN A 15 -9.40 3.78 -3.08
C ASN A 15 -8.45 4.93 -3.44
N ALA A 16 -8.26 5.91 -2.56
CA ALA A 16 -7.33 7.00 -2.77
C ALA A 16 -5.88 6.50 -2.89
N PHE A 17 -5.48 5.56 -2.03
CA PHE A 17 -4.17 4.93 -2.10
C PHE A 17 -3.93 4.20 -3.43
N ILE A 18 -4.85 3.32 -3.84
CA ILE A 18 -4.74 2.58 -5.11
C ILE A 18 -4.71 3.55 -6.29
N THR A 19 -5.52 4.59 -6.26
CA THR A 19 -5.54 5.63 -7.30
C THR A 19 -4.19 6.33 -7.39
N LYS A 20 -3.61 6.74 -6.26
CA LYS A 20 -2.29 7.41 -6.25
C LYS A 20 -1.18 6.49 -6.77
N TYR A 21 -1.17 5.22 -6.36
CA TYR A 21 -0.19 4.24 -6.83
C TYR A 21 -0.26 4.07 -8.36
N ASN A 22 -1.46 3.92 -8.91
CA ASN A 22 -1.66 3.79 -10.36
C ASN A 22 -1.33 5.09 -11.10
N GLN A 23 -1.67 6.26 -10.54
CA GLN A 23 -1.29 7.56 -11.10
C GLN A 23 0.22 7.72 -11.19
N LEU A 24 0.97 7.34 -10.15
CA LEU A 24 2.43 7.39 -10.17
C LEU A 24 2.99 6.51 -11.30
N LYS A 25 2.51 5.27 -11.43
CA LYS A 25 2.92 4.36 -12.53
C LYS A 25 2.64 4.94 -13.91
N SER A 26 1.51 5.65 -14.07
CA SER A 26 1.18 6.31 -15.33
C SER A 26 1.98 7.59 -15.58
N THR A 27 2.37 8.32 -14.52
CA THR A 27 3.07 9.61 -14.63
C THR A 27 4.56 9.42 -14.88
N TYR A 28 5.13 8.37 -14.29
CA TYR A 28 6.55 8.03 -14.40
C TYR A 28 6.71 6.60 -14.96
N PRO A 29 6.37 6.37 -16.24
CA PRO A 29 6.35 5.02 -16.82
C PRO A 29 7.74 4.38 -16.91
N GLU A 30 8.80 5.19 -16.96
CA GLU A 30 10.20 4.72 -17.01
C GLU A 30 10.88 4.70 -15.63
N ALA A 31 10.22 5.22 -14.59
CA ALA A 31 10.79 5.27 -13.25
C ALA A 31 10.43 4.02 -12.44
N VAL A 32 11.34 3.65 -11.54
CA VAL A 32 11.04 2.63 -10.53
C VAL A 32 10.30 3.31 -9.38
N ILE A 33 9.05 2.91 -9.16
CA ILE A 33 8.26 3.36 -8.03
C ILE A 33 8.42 2.34 -6.90
N GLU A 34 9.14 2.74 -5.88
CA GLU A 34 9.29 1.97 -4.66
C GLU A 34 8.22 2.37 -3.66
N LEU A 35 7.58 1.35 -3.09
CA LEU A 35 6.67 1.50 -1.97
C LEU A 35 7.32 0.81 -0.78
N CYS A 36 7.52 1.52 0.32
CA CYS A 36 8.10 0.95 1.54
C CYS A 36 7.17 1.17 2.73
N ASP A 37 7.25 0.26 3.71
CA ASP A 37 6.66 0.48 5.03
C ASP A 37 7.56 1.33 5.95
N ASP A 38 7.09 1.61 7.15
CA ASP A 38 7.78 2.32 8.23
C ASP A 38 9.12 1.65 8.65
N GLN A 39 9.26 0.36 8.39
CA GLN A 39 10.46 -0.43 8.67
C GLN A 39 11.43 -0.48 7.49
N GLY A 40 11.09 0.18 6.37
CA GLY A 40 11.91 0.21 5.16
C GLY A 40 11.81 -1.06 4.30
N HIS A 41 10.85 -1.95 4.57
CA HIS A 41 10.62 -3.11 3.73
C HIS A 41 9.99 -2.70 2.41
N GLN A 42 10.58 -3.14 1.31
CA GLN A 42 10.03 -2.88 -0.01
C GLN A 42 8.80 -3.76 -0.27
N ILE A 43 7.71 -3.11 -0.64
CA ILE A 43 6.46 -3.72 -1.05
C ILE A 43 6.48 -3.85 -2.57
N THR A 44 6.44 -5.09 -3.05
CA THR A 44 6.53 -5.43 -4.47
C THR A 44 5.16 -5.43 -5.14
N GLU A 45 4.11 -5.74 -4.38
CA GLU A 45 2.73 -5.75 -4.87
C GLU A 45 1.75 -5.27 -3.80
N VAL A 46 0.68 -4.59 -4.26
CA VAL A 46 -0.45 -4.20 -3.42
C VAL A 46 -1.75 -4.68 -4.06
N LYS A 47 -2.53 -5.41 -3.29
CA LYS A 47 -3.84 -5.93 -3.70
C LYS A 47 -4.93 -5.46 -2.77
N LYS A 48 -5.99 -4.88 -3.34
CA LYS A 48 -7.21 -4.57 -2.59
C LYS A 48 -7.99 -5.85 -2.32
N ILE A 49 -8.26 -6.16 -1.05
CA ILE A 49 -9.08 -7.30 -0.65
C ILE A 49 -10.55 -6.87 -0.51
N ASN A 50 -10.81 -5.80 0.25
CA ASN A 50 -12.13 -5.21 0.40
C ASN A 50 -12.05 -3.71 0.73
N SER A 51 -13.09 -3.12 1.31
CA SER A 51 -13.14 -1.70 1.71
C SER A 51 -12.22 -1.34 2.87
N GLU A 52 -11.78 -2.31 3.65
CA GLU A 52 -11.06 -2.09 4.92
C GLU A 52 -9.72 -2.83 4.99
N LEU A 53 -9.35 -3.53 3.93
CA LEU A 53 -8.20 -4.40 3.94
C LEU A 53 -7.47 -4.37 2.60
N ILE A 54 -6.18 -4.14 2.69
CA ILE A 54 -5.24 -4.36 1.59
C ILE A 54 -4.24 -5.43 2.00
N GLU A 55 -3.84 -6.22 1.01
CA GLU A 55 -2.73 -7.17 1.09
C GLU A 55 -1.50 -6.51 0.45
N LEU A 56 -0.39 -6.55 1.19
CA LEU A 56 0.92 -6.14 0.74
C LEU A 56 1.78 -7.39 0.59
N ILE A 57 2.48 -7.49 -0.54
CA ILE A 57 3.50 -8.51 -0.74
C ILE A 57 4.86 -7.83 -0.55
N ILE A 58 5.63 -8.35 0.38
CA ILE A 58 6.99 -7.93 0.69
C ILE A 58 7.91 -9.04 0.24
N ASP A 59 8.88 -8.74 -0.63
CA ASP A 59 9.89 -9.73 -1.04
C ASP A 59 11.21 -9.39 -0.37
N ASP A 60 11.72 -10.30 0.46
CA ASP A 60 12.99 -10.15 1.15
C ASP A 60 13.84 -11.41 1.05
N SER A 61 15.01 -11.41 1.71
CA SER A 61 15.97 -12.51 1.64
C SER A 61 15.45 -13.85 2.18
N GLN A 62 14.34 -13.85 2.92
CA GLN A 62 13.68 -15.06 3.45
C GLN A 62 12.52 -15.53 2.56
N GLY A 63 12.23 -14.82 1.47
CA GLY A 63 11.14 -15.09 0.54
C GLY A 63 9.93 -14.16 0.71
N PRO A 64 8.86 -14.35 -0.09
CA PRO A 64 7.72 -13.46 -0.08
C PRO A 64 6.92 -13.59 1.22
N ARG A 65 6.66 -12.45 1.86
CA ARG A 65 5.77 -12.30 3.02
C ARG A 65 4.50 -11.56 2.60
N PHE A 66 3.36 -12.03 3.11
CA PHE A 66 2.04 -11.46 2.85
C PHE A 66 1.56 -10.75 4.11
N ARG A 67 1.30 -9.44 4.02
CA ARG A 67 0.83 -8.63 5.15
C ARG A 67 -0.52 -8.01 4.83
N TYR A 68 -1.50 -8.25 5.69
CA TYR A 68 -2.82 -7.63 5.60
C TYR A 68 -2.89 -6.44 6.54
N ILE A 69 -3.18 -5.23 6.02
CA ILE A 69 -3.26 -4.01 6.82
C ILE A 69 -4.58 -3.27 6.63
N HIS A 70 -5.09 -2.73 7.73
CA HIS A 70 -6.23 -1.82 7.74
C HIS A 70 -5.77 -0.40 7.35
N PRO A 71 -6.60 0.43 6.66
CA PRO A 71 -6.30 1.82 6.31
C PRO A 71 -5.76 2.70 7.45
N SER A 72 -6.22 2.47 8.67
CA SER A 72 -5.73 3.19 9.85
C SER A 72 -4.27 2.89 10.21
N GLN A 73 -3.66 1.89 9.57
CA GLN A 73 -2.27 1.46 9.77
C GLN A 73 -1.40 1.82 8.56
N PHE A 74 -1.89 2.67 7.66
CA PHE A 74 -1.11 3.09 6.49
C PHE A 74 0.02 4.01 6.92
N ASP A 75 1.18 3.42 7.14
CA ASP A 75 2.45 4.12 7.22
C ASP A 75 3.34 3.62 6.07
N LEU A 76 2.99 4.09 4.87
CA LEU A 76 3.59 3.66 3.61
C LEU A 76 4.11 4.87 2.84
N THR A 77 5.34 4.78 2.35
CA THR A 77 5.99 5.86 1.59
C THR A 77 6.24 5.44 0.15
N PHE A 78 5.89 6.32 -0.80
CA PHE A 78 6.24 6.18 -2.21
C PHE A 78 7.51 6.96 -2.52
N THR A 79 8.50 6.31 -3.12
CA THR A 79 9.70 6.94 -3.67
C THR A 79 9.76 6.69 -5.17
N VAL A 80 9.94 7.75 -5.96
CA VAL A 80 10.15 7.65 -7.41
C VAL A 80 11.64 7.76 -7.67
N LYS A 81 12.26 6.68 -8.17
CA LYS A 81 13.68 6.65 -8.54
C LYS A 81 13.83 6.76 -10.05
N GLN A 82 14.69 7.68 -10.49
CA GLN A 82 15.12 7.86 -11.87
C GLN A 82 16.40 7.06 -12.15
#